data_AF-A0A9E5N6X6-F1
#
_entry.id   AF-A0A9E5N6X6-F1
#
_cell.length_a   1.000
_cell.length_b   1.000
_cell.length_c   1.000
_cell.angle_alpha   90.00
_cell.angle_beta   90.00
_cell.angle_gamma   90.00
#
_symmetry.space_group_name_H-M   'P 1'
#
loop_
_entity.id
_entity.type
_entity.pdbx_description
1 polymer ?
#
loop_
_entity_poly.entity_id
_entity_poly.type
_entity_poly.pdbx_seq_one_letter_code
_entity_poly.pdbx_strand_id
1 'polypeptide(L)'
;EEDLPESERKGKQAATGQFETMIMENLRKAGVQNMVKQERLKFDRLEPFPGVYLQAAGEYTETRSERSGGSDASKRVAVCIGPEHGTVGPGLIKDAAKEALQGMGFDILLICGFAFDPHAEET
;
A
#
# COMPACT_ATOMS: atom_id res chain seq x y z
N GLU A 1 2.96 -1.60 32.06
CA GLU A 1 3.40 -1.03 30.76
C GLU A 1 4.81 -0.52 30.95
N GLU A 2 5.79 -1.09 30.24
CA GLU A 2 7.20 -0.69 30.33
C GLU A 2 7.42 0.66 29.62
N ASP A 3 7.92 1.64 30.37
CA ASP A 3 8.26 2.96 29.87
C ASP A 3 9.59 2.89 29.08
N LEU A 4 9.50 2.47 27.82
CA LEU A 4 10.66 2.39 26.92
C LEU A 4 11.36 3.75 26.83
N PRO A 5 12.69 3.84 27.00
CA PRO A 5 13.44 5.09 26.97
C PRO A 5 13.33 5.80 25.61
N GLU A 6 13.36 7.14 25.62
CA GLU A 6 13.14 7.98 24.42
C GLU A 6 14.10 7.66 23.27
N SER A 7 15.33 7.23 23.57
CA SER A 7 16.31 6.82 22.57
C SER A 7 15.86 5.59 21.77
N GLU A 8 15.18 4.63 22.41
CA GLU A 8 14.67 3.43 21.74
C GLU A 8 13.42 3.74 20.91
N ARG A 9 12.52 4.60 21.40
CA ARG A 9 11.34 5.05 20.63
C ARG A 9 11.77 5.80 19.36
N LYS A 10 12.76 6.67 19.47
CA LYS A 10 13.30 7.45 18.35
C LYS A 10 14.05 6.58 17.34
N GLY A 11 14.80 5.58 17.82
CA GLY A 11 15.44 4.58 16.96
C GLY A 11 14.44 3.77 16.16
N LYS A 12 13.35 3.33 16.79
CA LYS A 12 12.28 2.56 16.13
C LYS A 12 11.53 3.40 15.09
N GLN A 13 11.19 4.65 15.39
CA GLN A 13 10.56 5.57 14.43
C GLN A 13 11.46 5.86 13.22
N ALA A 14 12.76 6.05 13.43
CA ALA A 14 13.71 6.27 12.34
C ALA A 14 13.85 5.02 11.44
N ALA A 15 13.79 3.82 12.01
CA ALA A 15 13.76 2.58 11.25
C ALA A 15 12.47 2.42 10.43
N THR A 16 11.30 2.73 11.02
CA THR A 16 10.01 2.67 10.31
C THR A 16 9.98 3.61 9.10
N GLY A 17 10.49 4.84 9.21
CA GLY A 17 10.56 5.76 8.08
C GLY A 17 11.50 5.29 6.95
N GLN A 18 12.58 4.57 7.29
CA GLN A 18 13.48 3.96 6.29
C GLN A 18 12.80 2.78 5.58
N PHE A 19 12.08 1.95 6.32
CA PHE A 19 11.31 0.84 5.77
C PHE A 19 10.26 1.33 4.77
N GLU A 20 9.41 2.27 5.16
CA GLU A 20 8.38 2.83 4.28
C GLU A 20 8.98 3.44 3.00
N THR A 21 10.10 4.15 3.13
CA THR A 21 10.82 4.73 1.98
C THR A 21 11.32 3.65 1.03
N MET A 22 11.93 2.58 1.55
CA MET A 22 12.38 1.45 0.73
C MET A 22 11.23 0.77 -0.01
N ILE A 23 10.09 0.54 0.67
CA ILE A 23 8.92 -0.05 0.04
C ILE A 23 8.38 0.86 -1.08
N MET A 24 8.28 2.17 -0.85
CA MET A 24 7.86 3.11 -1.88
C MET A 24 8.81 3.15 -3.09
N GLU A 25 10.12 3.13 -2.86
CA GLU A 25 11.09 3.06 -3.96
C GLU A 25 10.95 1.77 -4.77
N ASN A 26 10.75 0.64 -4.09
CA ASN A 26 10.52 -0.64 -4.74
C ASN A 26 9.24 -0.60 -5.57
N LEU A 27 8.13 -0.10 -5.03
CA LEU A 27 6.86 0.03 -5.77
C LEU A 27 7.01 0.92 -7.00
N ARG A 28 7.75 2.04 -6.91
CA ARG A 28 8.03 2.91 -8.07
C ARG A 28 8.81 2.19 -9.18
N LYS A 29 9.80 1.38 -8.81
CA LYS A 29 10.69 0.68 -9.78
C LYS A 29 10.05 -0.60 -10.33
N ALA A 30 9.51 -1.43 -9.45
CA ALA A 30 8.99 -2.75 -9.76
C ALA A 30 7.51 -2.73 -10.14
N GLY A 31 6.72 -1.77 -9.66
CA GLY A 31 5.26 -1.84 -9.78
C GLY A 31 4.70 -3.02 -8.98
N VAL A 32 3.53 -3.50 -9.37
CA VAL A 32 2.87 -4.66 -8.73
C VAL A 32 2.67 -5.74 -9.78
N GLN A 33 3.10 -6.96 -9.47
CA GLN A 33 3.01 -8.11 -10.37
C GLN A 33 2.05 -9.14 -9.78
N ASN A 34 1.07 -9.59 -10.58
CA ASN A 34 0.17 -10.68 -10.20
C ASN A 34 0.74 -12.04 -10.64
N MET A 35 0.24 -13.13 -10.05
CA MET A 35 0.57 -14.52 -10.45
C MET A 35 -0.01 -14.91 -11.81
N VAL A 36 -0.97 -14.15 -12.34
CA VAL A 36 -1.44 -14.30 -13.73
C VAL A 36 -0.37 -13.75 -14.67
N LYS A 37 0.15 -14.61 -15.55
CA LYS A 37 1.23 -14.26 -16.50
C LYS A 37 0.89 -12.98 -17.26
N GLN A 38 1.81 -12.01 -17.19
CA GLN A 38 1.82 -10.72 -17.88
C GLN A 38 0.90 -9.60 -17.34
N GLU A 39 0.26 -9.77 -16.19
CA GLU A 39 -0.42 -8.65 -15.51
C GLU A 39 0.55 -7.93 -14.56
N ARG A 40 1.01 -6.75 -14.98
CA ARG A 40 1.85 -5.85 -14.18
C ARG A 40 1.20 -4.47 -14.12
N LEU A 41 0.93 -4.01 -12.91
CA LEU A 41 0.50 -2.64 -12.64
C LEU A 41 1.75 -1.77 -12.52
N LYS A 42 1.85 -0.75 -13.38
CA LYS A 42 2.91 0.25 -13.35
C LYS A 42 2.32 1.59 -12.92
N PHE A 43 2.88 2.19 -11.88
CA PHE A 43 2.47 3.50 -11.41
C PHE A 43 2.98 4.58 -12.37
N ASP A 44 2.11 5.50 -12.75
CA ASP A 44 2.47 6.72 -13.47
C ASP A 44 2.97 7.78 -12.48
N ARG A 45 2.33 7.84 -11.31
CA ARG A 45 2.73 8.67 -10.18
C ARG A 45 2.53 7.89 -8.88
N LEU A 46 3.47 8.04 -7.95
CA LEU A 46 3.34 7.52 -6.58
C LEU A 46 4.06 8.47 -5.64
N GLU A 47 3.33 9.10 -4.71
CA GLU A 47 3.82 10.13 -3.80
C GLU A 47 3.46 9.79 -2.35
N PRO A 48 4.28 10.21 -1.36
CA PRO A 48 3.92 10.07 0.05
C PRO A 48 2.59 10.75 0.34
N PHE A 49 1.75 10.09 1.13
CA PHE A 49 0.44 10.59 1.52
C PHE A 49 0.39 10.80 3.03
N PRO A 50 -0.11 11.95 3.53
CA PRO A 50 -0.17 12.23 4.96
C PRO A 50 -1.38 11.53 5.60
N GLY A 51 -1.48 10.21 5.41
CA GLY A 51 -2.54 9.38 5.99
C GLY A 51 -2.14 8.75 7.31
N VAL A 52 -3.13 8.25 8.04
CA VAL A 52 -2.90 7.52 9.31
C VAL A 52 -2.51 6.08 9.02
N TYR A 53 -3.23 5.45 8.09
CA TYR A 53 -3.03 4.08 7.64
C TYR A 53 -2.51 4.02 6.21
N LEU A 54 -2.58 5.12 5.46
CA LEU A 54 -2.10 5.24 4.09
C LEU A 54 -0.81 6.04 4.02
N GLN A 55 0.27 5.42 3.57
CA GLN A 55 1.60 6.03 3.50
C GLN A 55 1.88 6.63 2.12
N ALA A 56 1.21 6.15 1.07
CA ALA A 56 1.37 6.68 -0.28
C ALA A 56 0.06 6.69 -1.07
N ALA A 57 0.02 7.57 -2.06
CA ALA A 57 -1.06 7.71 -3.01
C ALA A 57 -0.48 7.87 -4.42
N GLY A 58 -1.17 7.33 -5.41
CA GLY A 58 -0.68 7.34 -6.78
C GLY A 58 -1.77 7.23 -7.82
N GLU A 59 -1.32 7.21 -9.06
CA GLU A 59 -2.15 7.01 -10.24
C GLU A 59 -1.47 5.98 -11.14
N TYR A 60 -2.28 5.16 -11.81
CA TYR A 60 -1.83 4.19 -12.80
C TYR A 60 -2.82 4.12 -13.94
N THR A 61 -2.30 3.93 -15.15
CA THR A 61 -3.12 3.68 -16.34
C THR A 61 -3.43 2.20 -16.44
N GLU A 62 -4.71 1.84 -16.39
CA GLU A 62 -5.14 0.46 -16.58
C GLU A 62 -5.20 0.11 -18.07
N THR A 63 -4.08 -0.34 -18.64
CA THR A 63 -4.06 -0.98 -19.96
C THR A 63 -4.67 -2.38 -19.84
N ARG A 64 -5.99 -2.49 -19.99
CA ARG A 64 -6.62 -3.81 -20.17
C ARG A 64 -6.20 -4.33 -21.54
N SER A 65 -5.76 -5.60 -21.61
CA SER A 65 -5.43 -6.26 -22.87
C SER A 65 -6.56 -6.01 -23.89
N GLU A 66 -6.19 -5.81 -25.16
CA GLU A 66 -7.02 -5.45 -26.33
C GLU A 66 -8.35 -6.23 -26.50
N ARG A 67 -8.58 -7.29 -25.72
CA ARG A 67 -9.80 -8.12 -25.67
C ARG A 67 -11.01 -7.48 -24.99
N SER A 68 -10.82 -6.40 -24.23
CA SER A 68 -11.94 -5.65 -23.65
C SER A 68 -11.80 -4.23 -24.17
N GLY A 69 -12.56 -3.85 -25.21
CA GLY A 69 -12.49 -2.57 -25.91
C GLY A 69 -12.88 -1.33 -25.07
N GLY A 70 -12.25 -1.16 -23.92
CA GLY A 70 -12.36 -0.01 -23.03
C GLY A 70 -11.16 0.92 -23.20
N SER A 71 -11.41 2.21 -23.00
CA SER A 71 -10.42 3.29 -23.03
C SER A 71 -9.40 3.17 -21.89
N ASP A 72 -8.17 3.60 -22.15
CA ASP A 72 -7.15 3.85 -21.11
C ASP A 72 -7.71 4.85 -20.09
N ALA A 73 -8.04 4.36 -18.90
CA ALA A 73 -8.52 5.17 -17.79
C ALA A 73 -7.42 5.30 -16.75
N SER A 74 -7.07 6.54 -16.38
CA SER A 74 -6.23 6.80 -15.21
C SER A 74 -7.04 6.47 -13.95
N LYS A 75 -6.50 5.56 -13.14
CA LYS A 75 -7.08 5.12 -11.87
C LYS A 75 -6.18 5.53 -10.73
N ARG A 76 -6.80 5.83 -9.60
CA ARG A 76 -6.14 6.25 -8.37
C ARG A 76 -5.94 5.07 -7.44
N VAL A 77 -4.77 5.03 -6.81
CA VAL A 77 -4.38 3.97 -5.89
C VAL A 77 -3.92 4.55 -4.57
N ALA A 78 -4.44 4.00 -3.48
CA ALA A 78 -3.93 4.21 -2.14
C ALA A 78 -3.01 3.06 -1.75
N VAL A 79 -1.94 3.32 -1.02
CA VAL A 79 -1.00 2.30 -0.54
C VAL A 79 -0.96 2.33 0.99
N CYS A 80 -1.28 1.18 1.58
CA CYS A 80 -1.10 0.88 2.99
C CYS A 80 0.10 -0.06 3.13
N ILE A 81 1.06 0.32 3.96
CA ILE A 81 2.25 -0.45 4.31
C ILE A 81 2.02 -1.06 5.68
N GLY A 82 1.94 -2.38 5.71
CA GLY A 82 1.82 -3.18 6.91
C GLY A 82 3.08 -3.18 7.78
N PRO A 83 3.04 -3.87 8.92
CA PRO A 83 4.16 -3.90 9.85
C PRO A 83 5.42 -4.52 9.21
N GLU A 84 6.58 -3.95 9.51
CA GLU A 84 7.89 -4.48 9.07
C GLU A 84 8.15 -5.89 9.60
N HIS A 85 7.68 -6.16 10.83
CA HIS A 85 7.75 -7.47 11.46
C HIS A 85 6.36 -7.91 11.89
N GLY A 86 5.83 -8.94 11.24
CA GLY A 86 4.53 -9.53 11.58
C GLY A 86 3.61 -9.71 10.37
N THR A 87 2.33 -9.87 10.65
CA THR A 87 1.28 -10.09 9.67
C THR A 87 0.38 -8.88 9.56
N VAL A 88 -0.17 -8.66 8.37
CA VAL A 88 -1.27 -7.74 8.14
C VAL A 88 -2.56 -8.40 8.62
N GLY A 89 -3.16 -7.83 9.65
CA GLY A 89 -4.43 -8.29 10.21
C GLY A 89 -5.67 -7.60 9.62
N PRO A 90 -6.85 -8.17 9.82
CA PRO A 90 -8.12 -7.64 9.29
C PRO A 90 -8.45 -6.22 9.80
N GLY A 91 -8.01 -5.86 11.02
CA GLY A 91 -8.21 -4.51 11.56
C GLY A 91 -7.50 -3.44 10.72
N LEU A 92 -6.23 -3.67 10.38
CA LEU A 92 -5.45 -2.74 9.55
C LEU A 92 -6.09 -2.57 8.17
N ILE A 93 -6.52 -3.68 7.56
CA ILE A 93 -7.18 -3.67 6.25
C ILE A 93 -8.47 -2.83 6.32
N LYS A 94 -9.32 -3.05 7.34
CA LYS A 94 -10.57 -2.30 7.51
C LYS A 94 -10.33 -0.81 7.70
N ASP A 95 -9.36 -0.44 8.53
CA ASP A 95 -9.11 0.97 8.84
C ASP A 95 -8.45 1.71 7.65
N ALA A 96 -7.51 1.05 6.96
CA ALA A 96 -6.97 1.56 5.70
C ALA A 96 -8.05 1.71 4.61
N ALA A 97 -8.99 0.76 4.51
CA ALA A 97 -10.10 0.84 3.57
C ALA A 97 -11.05 1.99 3.90
N LYS A 98 -11.39 2.20 5.17
CA LYS A 98 -12.20 3.36 5.60
C LYS A 98 -11.51 4.67 5.23
N GLU A 99 -10.21 4.79 5.50
CA GLU A 99 -9.46 5.99 5.16
C GLU A 99 -9.40 6.22 3.64
N ALA A 100 -9.17 5.17 2.85
CA ALA A 100 -9.17 5.26 1.39
C ALA A 100 -10.54 5.69 0.84
N LEU A 101 -11.64 5.22 1.43
CA LEU A 101 -13.01 5.59 1.04
C LEU A 101 -13.39 7.01 1.47
N GLN A 102 -12.95 7.46 2.64
CA GLN A 102 -13.18 8.83 3.12
C GLN A 102 -12.32 9.87 2.40
N GLY A 103 -11.20 9.43 1.80
CA GLY A 103 -10.26 10.27 1.09
C GLY A 103 -10.71 10.70 -0.31
N MET A 104 -9.73 10.98 -1.16
CA MET A 104 -9.95 11.63 -2.47
C MET A 104 -10.60 10.74 -3.56
N GLY A 105 -11.24 9.62 -3.20
CA GLY A 105 -11.81 8.67 -4.17
C GLY A 105 -10.73 7.84 -4.86
N PHE A 106 -10.13 6.93 -4.10
CA PHE A 106 -9.21 5.93 -4.66
C PHE A 106 -9.99 4.78 -5.27
N ASP A 107 -9.57 4.31 -6.44
CA ASP A 107 -10.19 3.16 -7.13
C ASP A 107 -9.69 1.83 -6.56
N ILE A 108 -8.43 1.79 -6.12
CA ILE A 108 -7.80 0.61 -5.55
C ILE A 108 -7.09 0.96 -4.24
N LEU A 109 -7.21 0.05 -3.26
CA LEU A 109 -6.35 0.00 -2.07
C LEU A 109 -5.32 -1.12 -2.25
N LEU A 110 -4.05 -0.76 -2.28
CA LEU A 110 -2.91 -1.67 -2.25
C LEU A 110 -2.46 -1.87 -0.81
N ILE A 111 -2.39 -3.11 -0.36
CA ILE A 111 -1.89 -3.44 0.98
C ILE A 111 -0.60 -4.23 0.85
N CYS A 112 0.49 -3.66 1.36
CA CYS A 112 1.81 -4.27 1.38
C CYS A 112 2.05 -4.94 2.73
N GLY A 113 2.48 -6.19 2.73
CA GLY A 113 2.87 -6.90 3.94
C GLY A 113 3.77 -8.08 3.60
N PHE A 114 4.61 -8.48 4.56
CA PHE A 114 5.40 -9.70 4.43
C PHE A 114 4.54 -10.96 4.52
N ALA A 115 3.47 -10.89 5.33
CA ALA A 115 2.50 -11.95 5.49
C ALA A 115 1.14 -11.36 5.87
N PHE A 116 0.08 -12.15 5.68
CA PHE A 116 -1.29 -11.81 6.05
C PHE A 116 -1.80 -12.78 7.12
N ASP A 117 -2.63 -12.28 8.02
CA ASP A 117 -3.35 -13.11 8.98
C ASP A 117 -4.31 -14.06 8.24
N PRO A 118 -4.56 -15.29 8.73
CA PRO A 118 -5.52 -16.21 8.11
C PRO A 118 -6.92 -15.62 7.91
N HIS A 119 -7.34 -14.69 8.76
CA HIS A 119 -8.66 -14.04 8.68
C HIS A 119 -8.66 -12.77 7.83
N ALA A 120 -7.53 -12.42 7.20
CA ALA A 120 -7.44 -11.26 6.32
C ALA A 120 -8.37 -11.38 5.10
N GLU A 121 -8.64 -12.60 4.62
CA GLU A 121 -9.50 -12.87 3.47
C GLU A 121 -10.99 -12.61 3.73
N GLU A 122 -11.42 -12.56 5.00
CA GLU A 122 -12.81 -12.34 5.40
C GLU A 122 -13.19 -10.85 5.52
N THR A 123 -12.29 -9.96 5.09
CA THR A 123 -12.41 -8.50 5.27
C THR A 123 -12.85 -7.80 3.99
#